data_AF-A0A166SMR6-F1
#
_entry.id   AF-A0A166SMR6-F1
#
_cell.length_a   1.000
_cell.length_b   1.000
_cell.length_c   1.000
_cell.angle_alpha   90.00
_cell.angle_beta   90.00
_cell.angle_gamma   90.00
#
_symmetry.space_group_name_H-M   'P 1'
#
loop_
_entity.id
_entity.type
_entity.pdbx_description
1 polymer ?
#
loop_
_entity_poly.entity_id
_entity_poly.type
_entity_poly.pdbx_seq_one_letter_code
_entity_poly.pdbx_strand_id
1 'polypeptide(L)'
;MSDEIARGAPRERQTLHLPESKLESLREWALDGTGVTAAARVRDADGRIALVKNGWSDGWILPGGGVESGETTVEAARREVREETELNATIDAPLVVLKQSYVAAEDGEEWFTAEYVVYAARADGEIPDASRLGVAGEGISAARWFDRVPENLHDGELLRGYL
;
A
#
# COMPACT_ATOMS: atom_id res chain seq x y z
N MET A 1 6.72 -13.48 -13.95
CA MET A 1 6.20 -12.15 -14.37
C MET A 1 6.67 -11.02 -13.44
N SER A 2 7.46 -11.31 -12.39
CA SER A 2 7.95 -10.35 -11.39
C SER A 2 8.97 -9.31 -11.88
N ASP A 3 9.74 -9.59 -12.95
CA ASP A 3 10.88 -8.73 -13.32
C ASP A 3 10.51 -7.48 -14.14
N GLU A 4 9.23 -7.29 -14.44
CA GLU A 4 8.74 -6.16 -15.24
C GLU A 4 8.11 -5.04 -14.41
N ILE A 5 7.58 -5.37 -13.22
CA ILE A 5 6.96 -4.38 -12.32
C ILE A 5 8.03 -3.42 -11.81
N ALA A 6 7.78 -2.12 -11.99
CA ALA A 6 8.63 -1.05 -11.48
C ALA A 6 10.14 -1.24 -11.77
N ARG A 7 10.47 -1.60 -13.02
CA ARG A 7 11.84 -1.85 -13.47
C ARG A 7 12.81 -0.76 -12.99
N GLY A 8 13.92 -1.17 -12.37
CA GLY A 8 14.95 -0.28 -11.83
C GLY A 8 14.75 0.13 -10.37
N ALA A 9 13.59 -0.16 -9.76
CA ALA A 9 13.40 0.06 -8.33
C ALA A 9 14.24 -0.91 -7.47
N PRO A 10 14.74 -0.45 -6.31
CA PRO A 10 15.22 -1.31 -5.24
C PRO A 10 14.22 -2.42 -4.91
N ARG A 11 14.73 -3.60 -4.55
CA ARG A 11 13.93 -4.77 -4.22
C ARG A 11 14.27 -5.21 -2.81
N GLU A 12 13.26 -5.25 -1.95
CA GLU A 12 13.36 -5.67 -0.56
C GLU A 12 12.50 -6.91 -0.33
N ARG A 13 12.73 -7.63 0.77
CA ARG A 13 11.96 -8.83 1.13
C ARG A 13 11.36 -8.69 2.52
N GLN A 14 10.15 -9.19 2.68
CA GLN A 14 9.48 -9.27 3.97
C GLN A 14 8.73 -10.59 4.10
N THR A 15 8.65 -11.11 5.32
CA THR A 15 7.82 -12.26 5.67
C THR A 15 6.71 -11.79 6.60
N LEU A 16 5.46 -12.09 6.22
CA LEU A 16 4.26 -11.74 6.96
C LEU A 16 3.71 -13.02 7.59
N HIS A 17 3.71 -13.07 8.92
CA HIS A 17 3.14 -14.16 9.69
C HIS A 17 1.67 -13.84 10.00
N LEU A 18 0.74 -14.57 9.40
CA LEU A 18 -0.69 -14.31 9.55
C LEU A 18 -1.45 -15.56 10.05
N PRO A 19 -2.57 -15.38 10.77
CA PRO A 19 -3.49 -16.48 11.05
C PRO A 19 -3.99 -17.13 9.76
N GLU A 20 -4.20 -18.45 9.77
CA GLU A 20 -4.66 -19.19 8.58
C GLU A 20 -5.96 -18.61 7.99
N SER A 21 -6.92 -18.22 8.81
CA SER A 21 -8.17 -17.60 8.34
C SER A 21 -7.95 -16.33 7.52
N LYS A 22 -6.88 -15.59 7.81
CA LYS A 22 -6.49 -14.40 7.05
C LYS A 22 -5.77 -14.79 5.76
N LEU A 23 -4.91 -15.80 5.80
CA LEU A 23 -4.26 -16.36 4.61
C LEU A 23 -5.28 -16.92 3.62
N GLU A 24 -6.28 -17.65 4.10
CA GLU A 24 -7.41 -18.13 3.30
C GLU A 24 -8.14 -16.98 2.59
N SER A 25 -8.43 -15.88 3.32
CA SER A 25 -9.10 -14.71 2.73
C SER A 25 -8.29 -14.01 1.63
N LEU A 26 -6.96 -14.18 1.62
CA LEU A 26 -6.05 -13.58 0.64
C LEU A 26 -5.71 -14.52 -0.52
N ARG A 27 -6.02 -15.80 -0.38
CA ARG A 27 -5.55 -16.86 -1.29
C ARG A 27 -6.02 -16.65 -2.72
N GLU A 28 -7.30 -16.31 -2.90
CA GLU A 28 -7.88 -16.05 -4.22
C GLU A 28 -7.18 -14.87 -4.90
N TRP A 29 -7.00 -13.75 -4.19
CA TRP A 29 -6.26 -12.59 -4.71
C TRP A 29 -4.81 -12.92 -5.08
N ALA A 30 -4.12 -13.71 -4.25
CA ALA A 30 -2.71 -14.01 -4.45
C ALA A 30 -2.43 -15.04 -5.54
N LEU A 31 -3.28 -16.08 -5.66
CA LEU A 31 -3.04 -17.21 -6.54
C LEU A 31 -3.84 -17.14 -7.85
N ASP A 32 -5.09 -16.67 -7.76
CA ASP A 32 -6.01 -16.59 -8.90
C ASP A 32 -6.16 -15.15 -9.42
N GLY A 33 -5.82 -14.16 -8.59
CA GLY A 33 -5.76 -12.74 -8.91
C GLY A 33 -4.37 -12.26 -9.36
N THR A 34 -4.11 -10.97 -9.15
CA THR A 34 -2.84 -10.36 -9.56
C THR A 34 -1.70 -10.70 -8.61
N GLY A 35 -1.97 -10.91 -7.32
CA GLY A 35 -0.94 -11.01 -6.28
C GLY A 35 -0.05 -9.78 -6.21
N VAL A 36 -0.55 -8.61 -6.64
CA VAL A 36 0.18 -7.34 -6.62
C VAL A 36 -0.64 -6.29 -5.89
N THR A 37 0.02 -5.56 -4.99
CA THR A 37 -0.49 -4.33 -4.37
C THR A 37 0.36 -3.15 -4.81
N ALA A 38 -0.27 -1.98 -4.95
CA ALA A 38 0.41 -0.74 -5.28
C ALA A 38 0.01 0.37 -4.32
N ALA A 39 1.00 1.11 -3.81
CA ALA A 39 0.79 2.26 -2.93
C ALA A 39 1.62 3.47 -3.36
N ALA A 40 1.30 4.62 -2.78
CA ALA A 40 1.99 5.86 -3.05
C ALA A 40 2.41 6.60 -1.77
N ARG A 41 3.68 7.00 -1.71
CA ARG A 41 4.14 8.07 -0.81
C ARG A 41 3.76 9.40 -1.42
N VAL A 42 2.62 9.95 -1.03
CA VAL A 42 2.17 11.27 -1.49
C VAL A 42 2.76 12.37 -0.61
N ARG A 43 3.47 13.33 -1.22
CA ARG A 43 3.93 14.55 -0.53
C ARG A 43 3.31 15.80 -1.16
N ASP A 44 2.99 16.79 -0.33
CA ASP A 44 2.57 18.12 -0.79
C ASP A 44 3.74 19.10 -0.91
N ALA A 45 3.45 20.34 -1.31
CA ALA A 45 4.45 21.41 -1.43
C ALA A 45 5.17 21.76 -0.10
N ASP A 46 4.51 21.55 1.04
CA ASP A 46 5.07 21.77 2.37
C ASP A 46 5.89 20.57 2.88
N GLY A 47 5.93 19.48 2.10
CA GLY A 47 6.67 18.26 2.44
C GLY A 47 5.93 17.34 3.41
N ARG A 48 4.66 17.60 3.72
CA ARG A 48 3.80 16.72 4.53
C ARG A 48 3.51 15.44 3.75
N ILE A 49 3.27 14.35 4.46
CA ILE A 49 2.93 13.05 3.87
C ILE A 49 1.47 12.71 4.12
N ALA A 50 0.75 12.25 3.09
CA ALA A 50 -0.61 11.72 3.25
C ALA A 50 -0.53 10.27 3.70
N LEU A 51 -1.25 9.95 4.78
CA LEU A 51 -1.38 8.58 5.29
C LEU A 51 -2.84 8.28 5.57
N VAL A 52 -3.18 7.00 5.47
CA VAL A 52 -4.52 6.47 5.71
C VAL A 52 -4.49 5.44 6.83
N LYS A 53 -5.66 5.13 7.38
CA LYS A 53 -5.87 4.07 8.37
C LYS A 53 -7.06 3.23 7.95
N ASN A 54 -6.84 1.93 7.76
CA ASN A 54 -7.88 0.97 7.40
C ASN A 54 -7.98 -0.14 8.48
N GLY A 55 -8.84 -1.13 8.23
CA GLY A 55 -9.01 -2.28 9.14
C GLY A 55 -7.89 -3.33 9.07
N TRP A 56 -6.90 -3.16 8.19
CA TRP A 56 -5.81 -4.12 8.01
C TRP A 56 -4.66 -3.95 8.99
N SER A 57 -4.47 -2.74 9.51
CA SER A 57 -3.36 -2.40 10.40
C SER A 57 -3.83 -1.59 11.60
N ASP A 58 -3.20 -1.81 12.75
CA ASP A 58 -3.38 -0.96 13.93
C ASP A 58 -2.74 0.43 13.73
N GLY A 59 -1.84 0.55 12.75
CA GLY A 59 -1.07 1.75 12.41
C GLY A 59 -1.63 2.59 11.26
N TRP A 60 -0.86 3.61 10.89
CA TRP A 60 -1.05 4.34 9.63
C TRP A 60 -0.35 3.60 8.50
N ILE A 61 -0.90 3.70 7.30
CA ILE A 61 -0.34 3.09 6.09
C ILE A 61 -0.25 4.13 4.97
N LEU A 62 0.56 3.82 3.96
CA LEU A 62 0.50 4.54 2.69
C LEU A 62 -0.83 4.26 2.00
N PRO A 63 -1.45 5.24 1.33
CA PRO A 63 -2.60 4.97 0.50
C PRO A 63 -2.25 3.99 -0.61
N GLY A 64 -3.07 2.96 -0.80
CA GLY A 64 -2.78 1.85 -1.70
C GLY A 64 -3.63 0.61 -1.46
N GLY A 65 -3.61 -0.29 -2.44
CA GLY A 65 -4.48 -1.46 -2.47
C GLY A 65 -4.11 -2.44 -3.58
N GLY A 66 -4.96 -3.44 -3.79
CA GLY A 66 -4.77 -4.47 -4.80
C GLY A 66 -4.83 -3.90 -6.22
N VAL A 67 -3.94 -4.38 -7.09
CA VAL A 67 -4.00 -4.07 -8.53
C VAL A 67 -5.11 -4.90 -9.16
N GLU A 68 -6.03 -4.24 -9.87
CA GLU A 68 -7.14 -4.90 -10.56
C GLU A 68 -6.73 -5.51 -11.91
N SER A 69 -7.54 -6.47 -12.39
CA SER A 69 -7.29 -7.10 -13.70
C SER A 69 -7.32 -6.07 -14.84
N GLY A 70 -6.22 -5.95 -15.59
CA GLY A 70 -6.09 -5.01 -16.69
C GLY A 70 -5.59 -3.62 -16.28
N GLU A 71 -5.38 -3.40 -14.98
CA GLU A 71 -4.82 -2.17 -14.42
C GLU A 71 -3.29 -2.28 -14.28
N THR A 72 -2.56 -1.21 -14.58
CA THR A 72 -1.13 -1.10 -14.24
C THR A 72 -0.95 -0.73 -12.78
N THR A 73 0.20 -1.05 -12.19
CA THR A 73 0.53 -0.66 -10.80
C THR A 73 0.51 0.85 -10.57
N VAL A 74 0.80 1.65 -11.60
CA VAL A 74 0.72 3.12 -11.54
C VAL A 74 -0.73 3.60 -11.53
N GLU A 75 -1.60 2.97 -12.31
CA GLU A 75 -3.03 3.25 -12.32
C GLU A 75 -3.66 2.89 -10.98
N ALA A 76 -3.33 1.70 -10.44
CA ALA A 76 -3.78 1.25 -9.12
C ALA A 76 -3.37 2.25 -8.02
N ALA A 77 -2.08 2.60 -7.94
CA ALA A 77 -1.62 3.58 -6.93
C ALA A 77 -2.34 4.94 -7.07
N ARG A 78 -2.63 5.39 -8.30
CA ARG A 78 -3.38 6.64 -8.53
C ARG A 78 -4.84 6.52 -8.10
N ARG A 79 -5.50 5.41 -8.43
CA ARG A 79 -6.89 5.12 -8.07
C ARG A 79 -7.04 5.11 -6.56
N GLU A 80 -6.21 4.34 -5.87
CA GLU A 80 -6.26 4.20 -4.41
C GLU A 80 -6.02 5.52 -3.69
N VAL A 81 -5.01 6.30 -4.10
CA VAL A 81 -4.82 7.65 -3.54
C VAL A 81 -6.07 8.49 -3.69
N ARG A 82 -6.70 8.48 -4.87
CA ARG A 82 -7.91 9.26 -5.12
C ARG A 82 -9.09 8.78 -4.28
N GLU A 83 -9.26 7.47 -4.13
CA GLU A 83 -10.40 6.89 -3.39
C GLU A 83 -10.28 7.06 -1.88
N GLU A 84 -9.07 6.91 -1.34
CA GLU A 84 -8.84 6.93 0.11
C GLU A 84 -8.55 8.33 0.67
N THR A 85 -8.17 9.29 -0.18
CA THR A 85 -7.76 10.63 0.26
C THR A 85 -8.42 11.79 -0.50
N GLU A 86 -9.17 11.50 -1.57
CA GLU A 86 -9.69 12.49 -2.55
C GLU A 86 -8.62 13.32 -3.28
N LEU A 87 -7.33 13.03 -3.07
CA LEU A 87 -6.24 13.74 -3.72
C LEU A 87 -6.08 13.33 -5.18
N ASN A 88 -5.87 14.31 -6.05
CA ASN A 88 -5.51 14.09 -7.45
C ASN A 88 -3.98 14.05 -7.58
N ALA A 89 -3.37 12.91 -7.24
CA ALA A 89 -1.92 12.77 -7.24
C ALA A 89 -1.31 12.53 -8.63
N THR A 90 -0.13 13.09 -8.82
CA THR A 90 0.80 12.70 -9.88
C THR A 90 1.71 11.61 -9.34
N ILE A 91 1.66 10.42 -9.95
CA ILE A 91 2.53 9.28 -9.62
C ILE A 91 3.84 9.43 -10.40
N ASP A 92 4.95 9.43 -9.67
CA ASP A 92 6.32 9.58 -10.16
C ASP A 92 7.02 8.20 -10.24
N ALA A 93 8.34 8.15 -10.01
CA ALA A 93 9.14 6.94 -10.07
C ALA A 93 8.81 5.95 -8.92
N PRO A 94 8.97 4.64 -9.14
CA PRO A 94 8.90 3.66 -8.06
C PRO A 94 10.03 3.87 -7.05
N LEU A 95 9.70 3.74 -5.78
CA LEU A 95 10.62 3.86 -4.65
C LEU A 95 11.19 2.50 -4.25
N VAL A 96 10.35 1.47 -4.18
CA VAL A 96 10.73 0.11 -3.77
C VAL A 96 9.70 -0.91 -4.24
N VAL A 97 10.16 -2.13 -4.52
CA VAL A 97 9.31 -3.33 -4.66
C VAL A 97 9.63 -4.28 -3.51
N LEU A 98 8.62 -4.57 -2.69
CA LEU A 98 8.69 -5.53 -1.61
C LEU A 98 8.16 -6.87 -2.11
N LYS A 99 9.01 -7.90 -2.12
CA LYS A 99 8.55 -9.28 -2.28
C LYS A 99 8.12 -9.80 -0.92
N GLN A 100 6.84 -10.10 -0.79
CA GLN A 100 6.23 -10.53 0.46
C GLN A 100 5.99 -12.04 0.43
N SER A 101 6.51 -12.75 1.42
CA SER A 101 6.18 -14.14 1.71
C SER A 101 5.11 -14.20 2.79
N TYR A 102 3.97 -14.80 2.50
CA TYR A 102 2.86 -14.97 3.43
C TYR A 102 2.93 -16.36 4.04
N VAL A 103 3.15 -16.42 5.36
CA VAL A 103 3.38 -17.67 6.08
C VAL A 103 2.37 -17.85 7.21
N ALA A 104 2.02 -19.09 7.51
CA ALA A 104 1.17 -19.42 8.65
C ALA A 104 1.84 -19.02 9.96
N ALA A 105 1.10 -18.34 10.83
CA ALA A 105 1.62 -17.90 12.12
C ALA A 105 1.91 -19.06 13.09
N GLU A 106 1.27 -20.23 12.89
CA GLU A 106 1.40 -21.39 13.78
C GLU A 106 2.74 -22.13 13.56
N ASP A 107 3.09 -22.44 12.31
CA ASP A 107 4.23 -23.29 11.97
C ASP A 107 5.23 -22.66 10.98
N GLY A 108 4.90 -21.49 10.42
CA GLY A 108 5.73 -20.79 9.44
C GLY A 108 5.68 -21.38 8.03
N GLU A 109 4.72 -22.24 7.71
CA GLU A 109 4.54 -22.76 6.35
C GLU A 109 4.24 -21.61 5.37
N GLU A 110 4.97 -21.53 4.24
CA GLU A 110 4.71 -20.54 3.20
C GLU A 110 3.52 -20.96 2.34
N TRP A 111 2.50 -20.11 2.30
CA TRP A 111 1.29 -20.37 1.52
C TRP A 111 1.40 -19.79 0.11
N PHE A 112 1.90 -18.55 0.00
CA PHE A 112 2.09 -17.86 -1.28
C PHE A 112 3.01 -16.65 -1.13
N THR A 113 3.43 -16.09 -2.27
CA THR A 113 4.18 -14.83 -2.34
C THR A 113 3.41 -13.80 -3.15
N ALA A 114 3.52 -12.53 -2.76
CA ALA A 114 2.96 -11.39 -3.48
C ALA A 114 4.01 -10.28 -3.66
N GLU A 115 3.70 -9.30 -4.48
CA GLU A 115 4.52 -8.10 -4.67
C GLU A 115 3.79 -6.85 -4.18
N TYR A 116 4.49 -6.02 -3.44
CA TYR A 116 4.02 -4.71 -2.99
C TYR A 116 4.93 -3.63 -3.55
N VAL A 117 4.41 -2.79 -4.43
CA VAL A 117 5.17 -1.70 -5.05
C VAL A 117 4.77 -0.35 -4.47
N VAL A 118 5.77 0.46 -4.11
CA VAL A 118 5.57 1.81 -3.59
C VAL A 118 6.09 2.82 -4.60
N TYR A 119 5.27 3.81 -4.94
CA TYR A 119 5.63 4.92 -5.81
C TYR A 119 5.85 6.22 -5.03
N ALA A 120 6.77 7.05 -5.53
CA ALA A 120 6.77 8.45 -5.16
C ALA A 120 5.55 9.11 -5.82
N ALA A 121 4.86 9.97 -5.09
CA ALA A 121 3.79 10.78 -5.65
C ALA A 121 3.79 12.19 -5.05
N ARG A 122 3.12 13.10 -5.77
CA ARG A 122 2.89 14.47 -5.34
C ARG A 122 1.44 14.86 -5.54
N ALA A 123 0.87 15.53 -4.55
CA ALA A 123 -0.46 16.13 -4.63
C ALA A 123 -0.54 17.29 -3.65
N ASP A 124 -1.32 18.31 -4.02
CA ASP A 124 -1.75 19.36 -3.11
C ASP A 124 -3.26 19.26 -2.91
N GLY A 125 -3.75 19.81 -1.81
CA GLY A 125 -5.17 19.84 -1.49
C GLY A 125 -5.47 19.45 -0.05
N GLU A 126 -6.74 19.56 0.30
CA GLU A 126 -7.24 19.11 1.60
C GLU A 126 -7.63 17.63 1.52
N ILE A 127 -7.24 16.88 2.55
CA ILE A 127 -7.79 15.53 2.77
C ILE A 127 -9.03 15.73 3.67
N PRO A 128 -10.24 15.39 3.20
CA PRO A 128 -11.43 15.59 3.98
C PRO A 128 -11.47 14.63 5.18
N ASP A 129 -12.36 14.92 6.12
CA ASP A 129 -12.58 14.06 7.29
C ASP A 129 -13.01 12.65 6.85
N ALA A 130 -12.63 11.64 7.64
CA ALA A 130 -12.92 10.23 7.40
C ALA A 130 -14.40 9.93 7.12
N SER A 131 -15.31 10.69 7.74
CA SER A 131 -16.75 10.60 7.51
C SER A 131 -17.20 10.90 6.07
N ARG A 132 -16.32 11.47 5.25
CA ARG A 132 -16.53 11.75 3.82
C ARG A 132 -15.66 10.87 2.91
N LEU A 133 -14.71 10.14 3.48
CA LEU A 133 -13.87 9.19 2.78
C LEU A 133 -14.55 7.82 2.77
N GLY A 134 -14.33 7.03 1.71
CA GLY A 134 -14.83 5.66 1.65
C GLY A 134 -15.93 5.44 0.64
N VAL A 135 -15.59 5.55 -0.65
CA VAL A 135 -16.47 5.06 -1.73
C VAL A 135 -16.18 3.58 -2.09
N ALA A 136 -15.08 2.98 -1.64
CA ALA A 136 -14.76 1.59 -1.97
C ALA A 136 -14.44 0.75 -0.72
N GLY A 137 -15.33 -0.22 -0.43
CA GLY A 137 -15.02 -1.58 0.06
C GLY A 137 -14.21 -1.85 1.34
N GLU A 138 -13.14 -1.10 1.63
CA GLU A 138 -12.11 -1.48 2.62
C GLU A 138 -12.09 -0.64 3.91
N GLY A 139 -13.09 0.23 4.11
CA GLY A 139 -13.36 0.84 5.41
C GLY A 139 -12.23 1.74 5.93
N ILE A 140 -11.83 2.74 5.14
CA ILE A 140 -10.93 3.80 5.62
C ILE A 140 -11.56 4.49 6.83
N SER A 141 -10.87 4.38 7.96
CA SER A 141 -11.28 4.95 9.24
C SER A 141 -10.70 6.35 9.46
N ALA A 142 -9.63 6.70 8.75
CA ALA A 142 -9.05 8.05 8.72
C ALA A 142 -8.08 8.24 7.55
N ALA A 143 -7.99 9.46 7.03
CA ALA A 143 -6.85 9.91 6.23
C ALA A 143 -6.51 11.35 6.62
N ARG A 144 -5.22 11.72 6.61
CA ARG A 144 -4.78 13.10 6.85
C ARG A 144 -3.33 13.32 6.43
N TRP A 145 -2.96 14.60 6.39
CA TRP A 145 -1.59 15.05 6.25
C TRP A 145 -0.82 14.93 7.57
N PHE A 146 0.46 14.60 7.45
CA PHE A 146 1.41 14.53 8.55
C PHE A 146 2.67 15.32 8.22
N ASP A 147 3.10 16.21 9.11
CA ASP A 147 4.38 16.92 8.96
C ASP A 147 5.60 15.99 9.11
N ARG A 148 5.41 14.86 9.79
CA ARG A 148 6.43 13.82 9.99
C ARG A 148 5.77 12.44 10.01
N VAL A 149 6.45 11.45 9.45
CA VAL A 149 6.02 10.05 9.48
C VAL A 149 5.80 9.61 10.95
N PRO A 150 4.59 9.17 11.32
CA PRO A 150 4.29 8.79 12.70
C PRO A 150 5.07 7.53 13.12
N GLU A 151 5.20 7.30 14.43
CA GLU A 151 5.89 6.12 14.96
C GLU A 151 5.15 4.82 14.61
N ASN A 152 3.82 4.83 14.69
CA ASN A 152 2.95 3.70 14.37
C ASN A 152 2.64 3.58 12.86
N LEU A 153 3.65 3.77 12.00
CA LEU A 153 3.56 3.46 10.58
C LEU A 153 3.72 1.95 10.38
N HIS A 154 2.76 1.32 9.70
CA HIS A 154 2.88 -0.08 9.29
C HIS A 154 4.07 -0.27 8.34
N ASP A 155 4.80 -1.37 8.49
CA ASP A 155 6.06 -1.64 7.77
C ASP A 155 7.10 -0.51 7.90
N GLY A 156 7.01 0.29 8.96
CA GLY A 156 7.84 1.47 9.14
C GLY A 156 9.35 1.18 9.14
N GLU A 157 9.80 0.02 9.62
CA GLU A 157 11.22 -0.35 9.58
C GLU A 157 11.75 -0.52 8.14
N LEU A 158 10.90 -1.01 7.23
CA LEU A 158 11.25 -1.19 5.81
C LEU A 158 11.02 0.09 5.01
N LEU A 159 9.91 0.78 5.26
CA LEU A 159 9.49 1.92 4.46
C LEU A 159 10.20 3.21 4.84
N ARG A 160 10.63 3.42 6.09
CA ARG A 160 11.23 4.70 6.53
C ARG A 160 12.43 5.15 5.70
N GLY A 161 13.18 4.25 5.10
CA GLY A 161 14.28 4.59 4.18
C GLY A 161 13.84 5.26 2.87
N TYR A 162 12.55 5.15 2.53
CA TYR A 162 11.96 5.61 1.28
C TYR A 162 10.94 6.75 1.46
N LEU A 163 10.58 7.10 2.71
CA LEU A 163 9.51 8.05 3.04
C LEU A 163 9.96 9.48 3.27
#